data_AF-A0A6B0V7V6-F1
#
_entry.id   AF-A0A6B0V7V6-F1
#
_cell.length_a   1.000
_cell.length_b   1.000
_cell.length_c   1.000
_cell.angle_alpha   90.00
_cell.angle_beta   90.00
_cell.angle_gamma   90.00
#
_symmetry.space_group_name_H-M   'P 1'
#
loop_
_entity.id
_entity.type
_entity.pdbx_description
1 polymer ?
#
loop_
_entity_poly.entity_id
_entity_poly.type
_entity_poly.pdbx_seq_one_letter_code
_entity_poly.pdbx_strand_id
1 'polypeptide(L)'
;MGAFVSQAILLASLHVIFGEEASQFIFDLEETVERYADDYAKRHGTTVQFFDISATREELKHRPVYKRHKLTVTATNFQLGEPIGEHYPPTQVYTATFTNGQGSSDTIQTVSQTYTNTESTTTKLVKGFQTNYQTSVTIGVPLVTNVGGKYSFDYSLSKTKSDIETKTETLQIDVKVAVPPKRTVQVTWYVTNRVMDFPWSATVIVRGWFAVWFNSPVDGHNLWFFAVSVLATIDENLSVMDHLTVSFEAEGVFRRVATHDSRVFVYELRRSEREMHTTKRPPKVKRMPPPLE
;
A
#
# COMPACT_ATOMS: atom_id res chain seq x y z
N MET A 1 -38.41 -11.13 -23.54
CA MET A 1 -37.91 -9.74 -23.44
C MET A 1 -36.57 -9.79 -22.73
N GLY A 2 -35.53 -9.28 -23.39
CA GLY A 2 -34.14 -9.63 -23.13
C GLY A 2 -33.64 -9.23 -21.74
N ALA A 3 -33.03 -10.20 -21.05
CA ALA A 3 -32.21 -9.94 -19.89
C ALA A 3 -30.92 -9.26 -20.37
N PHE A 4 -30.85 -7.93 -20.22
CA PHE A 4 -29.56 -7.24 -20.27
C PHE A 4 -28.80 -7.63 -19.01
N VAL A 5 -27.96 -8.66 -19.12
CA VAL A 5 -26.90 -8.93 -18.15
C VAL A 5 -25.88 -7.80 -18.35
N SER A 6 -26.09 -6.69 -17.65
CA SER A 6 -25.06 -5.65 -17.55
C SER A 6 -23.97 -6.19 -16.63
N GLN A 7 -23.01 -6.93 -17.20
CA GLN A 7 -21.72 -7.16 -16.55
C GLN A 7 -20.96 -5.84 -16.57
N ALA A 8 -21.31 -4.93 -15.68
CA ALA A 8 -20.44 -3.83 -15.34
C ALA A 8 -19.31 -4.41 -14.47
N ILE A 9 -18.20 -4.78 -15.11
CA ILE A 9 -16.92 -4.95 -14.42
C ILE A 9 -16.51 -3.54 -13.99
N LEU A 10 -16.99 -3.12 -12.81
CA LEU A 10 -16.60 -1.84 -12.24
C LEU A 10 -15.20 -2.03 -11.62
N LEU A 11 -14.18 -1.72 -12.40
CA LEU A 11 -12.78 -1.51 -11.99
C LEU A 11 -12.63 -0.26 -11.09
N ALA A 12 -13.65 0.09 -10.31
CA ALA A 12 -13.52 1.02 -9.21
C ALA A 12 -13.10 0.17 -8.00
N SER A 13 -11.94 0.30 -7.38
CA SER A 13 -11.29 1.55 -7.03
C SER A 13 -9.84 1.21 -6.64
N LEU A 14 -8.92 1.10 -7.60
CA LEU A 14 -7.50 0.94 -7.26
C LEU A 14 -6.81 2.27 -6.93
N HIS A 15 -7.54 3.39 -7.03
CA HIS A 15 -6.95 4.74 -7.05
C HIS A 15 -7.13 5.53 -5.76
N VAL A 16 -7.56 4.92 -4.64
CA VAL A 16 -7.78 5.67 -3.41
C VAL A 16 -6.86 5.15 -2.29
N ILE A 17 -6.03 6.10 -1.83
CA ILE A 17 -5.51 6.25 -0.47
C ILE A 17 -4.22 5.53 -0.06
N PHE A 18 -3.12 5.63 -0.81
CA PHE A 18 -1.90 5.98 -0.05
C PHE A 18 -2.04 7.47 0.24
N GLY A 19 -2.47 7.82 1.46
CA GLY A 19 -2.31 9.18 1.96
C GLY A 19 -0.85 9.57 1.80
N GLU A 20 -0.62 10.83 1.41
CA GLU A 20 0.66 11.54 1.21
C GLU A 20 1.87 10.59 1.08
N GLU A 21 2.42 10.45 -0.13
CA GLU A 21 3.60 9.61 -0.36
C GLU A 21 4.72 9.98 0.63
N ALA A 22 4.79 9.24 1.74
CA ALA A 22 5.95 9.29 2.62
C ALA A 22 7.15 9.04 1.72
N SER A 23 8.04 10.02 1.64
CA SER A 23 9.20 10.00 0.76
C SER A 23 9.97 8.72 1.04
N GLN A 24 10.04 7.85 0.05
CA GLN A 24 10.78 6.61 0.16
C GLN A 24 12.26 6.93 0.32
N PHE A 25 12.88 6.40 1.37
CA PHE A 25 14.33 6.47 1.56
C PHE A 25 14.96 5.12 1.26
N ILE A 26 15.99 5.09 0.43
CA ILE A 26 16.78 3.90 0.14
C ILE A 26 18.22 4.20 0.52
N PHE A 27 18.75 3.45 1.49
CA PHE A 27 20.16 3.45 1.82
C PHE A 27 20.93 2.62 0.79
N ASP A 28 21.98 3.19 0.19
CA ASP A 28 22.87 2.51 -0.74
C ASP A 28 24.23 2.26 -0.08
N LEU A 29 24.56 0.97 0.11
CA LEU A 29 25.81 0.57 0.76
C LEU A 29 27.03 0.97 -0.06
N GLU A 30 27.02 0.74 -1.36
CA GLU A 30 28.13 1.04 -2.26
C GLU A 30 28.36 2.54 -2.38
N GLU A 31 27.30 3.34 -2.52
CA GLU A 31 27.41 4.80 -2.56
C GLU A 31 27.99 5.35 -1.24
N THR A 32 27.58 4.79 -0.11
CA THR A 32 28.11 5.19 1.21
C THR A 32 29.59 4.82 1.35
N VAL A 33 30.00 3.65 0.87
CA VAL A 33 31.41 3.22 0.83
C VAL A 33 32.25 4.14 -0.06
N GLU A 34 31.74 4.47 -1.24
CA GLU A 34 32.40 5.39 -2.18
C GLU A 34 32.61 6.77 -1.55
N ARG A 35 31.56 7.33 -0.93
CA ARG A 35 31.61 8.62 -0.23
C ARG A 35 32.65 8.64 0.89
N TYR A 36 32.72 7.58 1.69
CA TYR A 36 33.74 7.44 2.73
C TYR A 36 35.15 7.38 2.12
N ALA A 37 35.34 6.58 1.08
CA ALA A 37 36.63 6.39 0.42
C ALA A 37 37.14 7.71 -0.20
N ASP A 38 36.26 8.47 -0.83
CA ASP A 38 36.58 9.77 -1.43
C ASP A 38 36.92 10.82 -0.39
N ASP A 39 36.15 10.91 0.70
CA ASP A 39 36.46 11.83 1.80
C ASP A 39 37.82 11.49 2.45
N TYR A 40 38.08 10.21 2.68
CA TYR A 40 39.37 9.74 3.18
C TYR A 40 40.51 10.10 2.21
N ALA A 41 40.37 9.80 0.91
CA ALA A 41 41.36 10.13 -0.10
C ALA A 41 41.66 11.63 -0.14
N LYS A 42 40.61 12.47 -0.09
CA LYS A 42 40.73 13.94 -0.07
C LYS A 42 41.52 14.44 1.13
N ARG A 43 41.26 13.90 2.33
CA ARG A 43 42.02 14.24 3.56
C ARG A 43 43.51 13.91 3.45
N HIS A 44 43.87 12.93 2.63
CA HIS A 44 45.25 12.51 2.40
C HIS A 44 45.85 13.02 1.07
N GLY A 45 45.18 13.94 0.37
CA GLY A 45 45.71 14.54 -0.86
C GLY A 45 45.86 13.55 -2.02
N THR A 46 45.02 12.52 -2.08
CA THR A 46 45.01 11.51 -3.15
C THR A 46 43.59 11.30 -3.69
N THR A 47 43.43 10.33 -4.58
CA THR A 47 42.14 9.92 -5.16
C THR A 47 41.97 8.41 -5.06
N VAL A 48 40.72 7.96 -5.05
CA VAL A 48 40.37 6.54 -5.05
C VAL A 48 40.60 5.98 -6.46
N GLN A 49 41.31 4.86 -6.54
CA GLN A 49 41.41 4.05 -7.75
C GLN A 49 40.24 3.08 -7.84
N PHE A 50 39.92 2.42 -6.72
CA PHE A 50 38.71 1.61 -6.57
C PHE A 50 38.40 1.33 -5.10
N PHE A 51 37.16 0.91 -4.86
CA PHE A 51 36.78 0.17 -3.66
C PHE A 51 36.22 -1.21 -4.03
N ASP A 52 36.21 -2.14 -3.07
CA ASP A 52 35.66 -3.47 -3.23
C ASP A 52 35.07 -3.95 -1.89
N ILE A 53 33.78 -4.28 -1.89
CA ILE A 53 33.06 -4.78 -0.71
C ILE A 53 32.92 -6.31 -0.70
N SER A 54 33.24 -7.00 -1.80
CA SER A 54 32.96 -8.43 -2.03
C SER A 54 34.23 -9.30 -2.05
N ALA A 55 35.41 -8.68 -2.06
CA ALA A 55 36.71 -9.28 -2.29
C ALA A 55 36.81 -10.06 -3.62
N THR A 56 36.14 -9.57 -4.68
CA THR A 56 36.06 -10.26 -5.97
C THR A 56 37.02 -9.75 -7.04
N ARG A 57 37.61 -8.57 -6.86
CA ARG A 57 38.62 -8.01 -7.76
C ARG A 57 39.87 -8.88 -7.86
N GLU A 58 40.45 -8.95 -9.06
CA GLU A 58 41.64 -9.78 -9.35
C GLU A 58 42.85 -9.34 -8.50
N GLU A 59 42.99 -8.03 -8.28
CA GLU A 59 44.04 -7.42 -7.46
C GLU A 59 44.02 -7.94 -6.01
N LEU A 60 42.83 -8.29 -5.51
CA LEU A 60 42.65 -8.85 -4.16
C LEU A 60 42.87 -10.36 -4.12
N LYS A 61 42.79 -11.06 -5.26
CA LYS A 61 42.98 -12.53 -5.33
C LYS A 61 44.44 -12.95 -5.17
N HIS A 62 45.40 -12.05 -5.40
CA HIS A 62 46.84 -12.34 -5.30
C HIS A 62 47.29 -12.77 -3.90
N ARG A 63 46.56 -12.38 -2.84
CA ARG A 63 46.85 -12.82 -1.47
C ARG A 63 45.63 -13.50 -0.86
N PRO A 64 45.73 -14.79 -0.46
CA PRO A 64 44.60 -15.53 0.12
C PRO A 64 43.96 -14.86 1.35
N VAL A 65 44.75 -14.10 2.12
CA VAL A 65 44.26 -13.38 3.32
C VAL A 65 43.23 -12.30 3.00
N TYR A 66 43.27 -11.70 1.80
CA TYR A 66 42.36 -10.62 1.41
C TYR A 66 40.94 -11.13 1.12
N LYS A 67 40.77 -12.41 0.79
CA LYS A 67 39.44 -13.03 0.59
C LYS A 67 38.56 -13.00 1.85
N ARG A 68 39.16 -12.79 3.03
CA ARG A 68 38.45 -12.66 4.32
C ARG A 68 37.93 -11.24 4.56
N HIS A 69 38.41 -10.24 3.82
CA HIS A 69 38.07 -8.83 3.98
C HIS A 69 36.97 -8.47 2.99
N LYS A 70 35.76 -8.95 3.29
CA LYS A 70 34.54 -8.66 2.55
C LYS A 70 33.40 -8.34 3.50
N LEU A 71 32.42 -7.64 2.99
CA LEU A 71 31.15 -7.41 3.67
C LEU A 71 30.24 -8.64 3.50
N THR A 72 29.46 -8.88 4.54
CA THR A 72 28.33 -9.80 4.55
C THR A 72 27.11 -9.02 4.98
N VAL A 73 26.02 -9.14 4.22
CA VAL A 73 24.74 -8.47 4.49
C VAL A 73 23.71 -9.53 4.85
N THR A 74 22.92 -9.31 5.90
CA THR A 74 21.88 -10.24 6.32
C THR A 74 20.70 -9.46 6.90
N ALA A 75 19.47 -9.77 6.51
CA ALA A 75 18.29 -9.28 7.26
C ALA A 75 17.86 -10.28 8.31
N THR A 76 17.40 -9.74 9.43
CA THR A 76 16.88 -10.48 10.58
C THR A 76 15.79 -9.67 11.26
N ASN A 77 15.22 -10.23 12.33
CA ASN A 77 14.32 -9.53 13.26
C ASN A 77 13.11 -8.90 12.58
N PHE A 78 12.52 -9.59 11.60
CA PHE A 78 11.28 -9.11 11.00
C PHE A 78 10.17 -9.05 12.05
N GLN A 79 9.53 -7.89 12.17
CA GLN A 79 8.40 -7.67 13.06
C GLN A 79 7.25 -7.08 12.26
N LEU A 80 6.07 -7.71 12.39
CA LEU A 80 4.82 -7.12 11.94
C LEU A 80 4.19 -6.40 13.14
N GLY A 81 3.95 -5.10 12.99
CA GLY A 81 3.26 -4.29 13.97
C GLY A 81 1.75 -4.52 13.97
N GLU A 82 1.09 -3.95 14.97
CA GLU A 82 -0.36 -3.98 15.09
C GLU A 82 -1.04 -3.24 13.93
N PRO A 83 -2.24 -3.67 13.50
CA PRO A 83 -2.97 -2.98 12.45
C PRO A 83 -3.31 -1.55 12.84
N ILE A 84 -3.11 -0.63 11.90
CA ILE A 84 -3.48 0.77 12.00
C ILE A 84 -4.44 1.14 10.86
N GLY A 85 -5.18 2.23 11.06
CA GLY A 85 -6.00 2.83 10.00
C GLY A 85 -7.16 1.95 9.53
N GLU A 86 -7.72 1.12 10.43
CA GLU A 86 -8.83 0.24 10.11
C GLU A 86 -10.04 1.03 9.59
N HIS A 87 -10.51 0.71 8.38
CA HIS A 87 -11.68 1.35 7.80
C HIS A 87 -12.54 0.38 6.98
N TYR A 88 -13.82 0.74 6.87
CA TYR A 88 -14.88 -0.09 6.32
C TYR A 88 -15.65 0.63 5.21
N PRO A 89 -15.03 0.92 4.06
CA PRO A 89 -15.69 1.66 2.99
C PRO A 89 -16.80 0.81 2.34
N PRO A 90 -18.08 1.22 2.44
CA PRO A 90 -19.15 0.53 1.74
C PRO A 90 -19.19 0.96 0.27
N THR A 91 -19.19 -0.01 -0.63
CA THR A 91 -19.33 0.20 -2.08
C THR A 91 -20.74 -0.18 -2.49
N GLN A 92 -21.48 0.76 -3.10
CA GLN A 92 -22.78 0.45 -3.71
C GLN A 92 -22.56 -0.31 -5.02
N VAL A 93 -22.82 -1.61 -5.01
CA VAL A 93 -22.54 -2.48 -6.17
C VAL A 93 -23.77 -2.71 -7.05
N TYR A 94 -24.98 -2.49 -6.51
CA TYR A 94 -26.22 -2.58 -7.27
C TYR A 94 -27.29 -1.66 -6.70
N THR A 95 -28.10 -1.08 -7.58
CA THR A 95 -29.31 -0.36 -7.19
C THR A 95 -30.40 -0.54 -8.26
N ALA A 96 -31.62 -0.83 -7.84
CA ALA A 96 -32.78 -0.91 -8.71
C ALA A 96 -34.03 -0.39 -8.01
N THR A 97 -34.99 0.12 -8.78
CA THR A 97 -36.29 0.54 -8.26
C THR A 97 -37.39 -0.30 -8.84
N PHE A 98 -38.37 -0.65 -7.99
CA PHE A 98 -39.52 -1.45 -8.36
C PHE A 98 -40.78 -0.69 -7.95
N THR A 99 -41.67 -0.47 -8.92
CA THR A 99 -42.93 0.23 -8.69
C THR A 99 -44.09 -0.73 -8.83
N ASN A 100 -44.95 -0.80 -7.81
CA ASN A 100 -46.19 -1.55 -7.88
C ASN A 100 -47.34 -0.60 -8.23
N GLY A 101 -47.84 -0.71 -9.47
CA GLY A 101 -49.00 0.05 -9.95
C GLY A 101 -50.36 -0.51 -9.52
N GLN A 102 -50.39 -1.69 -8.88
CA GLN A 102 -51.63 -2.35 -8.48
C GLN A 102 -52.31 -1.61 -7.33
N GLY A 103 -53.64 -1.76 -7.25
CA GLY A 103 -54.47 -1.00 -6.32
C GLY A 103 -54.58 -1.59 -4.92
N SER A 104 -54.38 -2.89 -4.76
CA SER A 104 -54.85 -3.63 -3.58
C SER A 104 -53.95 -4.78 -3.10
N SER A 105 -52.93 -5.18 -3.87
CA SER A 105 -52.04 -6.29 -3.53
C SER A 105 -50.57 -5.93 -3.69
N ASP A 106 -49.73 -6.48 -2.80
CA ASP A 106 -48.29 -6.43 -2.92
C ASP A 106 -47.84 -7.18 -4.19
N THR A 107 -46.78 -6.69 -4.81
CA THR A 107 -46.07 -7.43 -5.87
C THR A 107 -44.75 -7.93 -5.32
N ILE A 108 -44.45 -9.22 -5.47
CA ILE A 108 -43.16 -9.79 -5.09
C ILE A 108 -42.19 -9.65 -6.26
N GLN A 109 -41.05 -9.02 -6.01
CA GLN A 109 -39.94 -8.89 -6.95
C GLN A 109 -38.77 -9.72 -6.47
N THR A 110 -38.23 -10.57 -7.34
CA THR A 110 -37.01 -11.34 -7.05
C THR A 110 -35.82 -10.56 -7.59
N VAL A 111 -34.86 -10.26 -6.72
CA VAL A 111 -33.61 -9.59 -7.05
C VAL A 111 -32.49 -10.61 -6.91
N SER A 112 -31.96 -11.07 -8.04
CA SER A 112 -30.79 -11.94 -8.09
C SER A 112 -29.65 -11.22 -8.78
N GLN A 113 -28.50 -11.08 -8.11
CA GLN A 113 -27.33 -10.38 -8.63
C GLN A 113 -26.04 -11.07 -8.19
N THR A 114 -24.99 -10.90 -8.98
CA THR A 114 -23.64 -11.38 -8.71
C THR A 114 -22.66 -10.22 -8.82
N TYR A 115 -21.68 -10.17 -7.93
CA TYR A 115 -20.63 -9.16 -7.90
C TYR A 115 -19.28 -9.82 -7.67
N THR A 116 -18.30 -9.49 -8.50
CA THR A 116 -16.91 -9.92 -8.30
C THR A 116 -16.19 -8.86 -7.50
N ASN A 117 -15.90 -9.16 -6.22
CA ASN A 117 -15.07 -8.33 -5.37
C ASN A 117 -13.59 -8.66 -5.57
N THR A 118 -12.72 -7.66 -5.45
CA THR A 118 -11.28 -7.84 -5.53
C THR A 118 -10.68 -7.56 -4.16
N GLU A 119 -10.14 -8.60 -3.54
CA GLU A 119 -9.25 -8.48 -2.41
C GLU A 119 -7.86 -8.14 -2.91
N SER A 120 -7.14 -7.29 -2.17
CA SER A 120 -5.78 -6.92 -2.52
C SER A 120 -4.87 -6.91 -1.31
N THR A 121 -3.64 -7.27 -1.59
CA THR A 121 -2.52 -7.16 -0.70
C THR A 121 -1.53 -6.22 -1.38
N THR A 122 -1.08 -5.19 -0.69
CA THR A 122 -0.11 -4.23 -1.22
C THR A 122 1.01 -4.03 -0.22
N THR A 123 2.25 -4.18 -0.66
CA THR A 123 3.41 -3.90 0.18
C THR A 123 4.11 -2.65 -0.32
N LYS A 124 4.36 -1.71 0.60
CA LYS A 124 5.08 -0.46 0.34
C LYS A 124 6.33 -0.39 1.22
N LEU A 125 7.47 -0.08 0.59
CA LEU A 125 8.71 0.23 1.29
C LEU A 125 8.69 1.68 1.75
N VAL A 126 9.09 1.94 3.00
CA VAL A 126 9.28 3.31 3.51
C VAL A 126 10.78 3.61 3.62
N LYS A 127 11.50 2.73 4.30
CA LYS A 127 12.95 2.82 4.52
C LYS A 127 13.62 1.52 4.08
N GLY A 128 14.38 1.59 3.00
CA GLY A 128 14.97 0.44 2.32
C GLY A 128 16.49 0.41 2.35
N PHE A 129 17.02 -0.75 1.98
CA PHE A 129 18.45 -1.03 1.91
C PHE A 129 18.75 -1.66 0.56
N GLN A 130 19.68 -1.08 -0.19
CA GLN A 130 20.15 -1.63 -1.45
C GLN A 130 21.65 -1.91 -1.44
N THR A 131 22.00 -2.96 -2.18
CA THR A 131 23.36 -3.31 -2.53
C THR A 131 23.32 -4.09 -3.84
N ASN A 132 24.34 -3.91 -4.67
CA ASN A 132 24.57 -4.69 -5.89
C ASN A 132 25.23 -6.05 -5.59
N TYR A 133 25.65 -6.28 -4.34
CA TYR A 133 26.18 -7.56 -3.90
C TYR A 133 25.09 -8.64 -3.85
N GLN A 134 25.47 -9.87 -4.20
CA GLN A 134 24.61 -11.01 -4.51
C GLN A 134 23.72 -11.43 -3.34
N THR A 135 22.62 -10.72 -3.13
CA THR A 135 21.33 -11.15 -2.59
C THR A 135 20.52 -9.87 -2.41
N SER A 136 19.51 -9.64 -3.25
CA SER A 136 18.38 -8.85 -2.77
C SER A 136 18.01 -9.44 -1.42
N VAL A 137 18.06 -8.63 -0.37
CA VAL A 137 17.84 -9.10 1.00
C VAL A 137 16.38 -9.52 1.08
N THR A 138 16.12 -10.78 0.71
CA THR A 138 14.79 -11.35 0.67
C THR A 138 14.47 -11.81 2.07
N ILE A 139 13.54 -11.12 2.71
CA ILE A 139 13.07 -11.52 4.03
C ILE A 139 11.96 -12.53 3.84
N GLY A 140 12.18 -13.76 4.32
CA GLY A 140 11.10 -14.72 4.53
C GLY A 140 10.33 -14.33 5.79
N VAL A 141 9.12 -13.81 5.62
CA VAL A 141 8.28 -13.39 6.75
C VAL A 141 7.72 -14.62 7.48
N PRO A 142 7.88 -14.74 8.82
CA PRO A 142 7.25 -15.81 9.58
C PRO A 142 5.72 -15.69 9.56
N LEU A 143 5.06 -16.85 9.57
CA LEU A 143 3.61 -17.00 9.50
C LEU A 143 2.91 -16.26 10.65
N VAL A 144 2.37 -15.06 10.40
CA VAL A 144 1.63 -14.32 11.43
C VAL A 144 0.21 -14.89 11.52
N THR A 145 -0.17 -15.42 12.69
CA THR A 145 -1.47 -16.06 12.95
C THR A 145 -2.47 -15.19 13.71
N ASN A 146 -2.05 -14.02 14.22
CA ASN A 146 -2.85 -13.22 15.15
C ASN A 146 -4.01 -12.44 14.51
N VAL A 147 -4.08 -12.37 13.17
CA VAL A 147 -5.07 -11.52 12.47
C VAL A 147 -6.02 -12.34 11.59
N GLY A 148 -6.45 -13.51 12.10
CA GLY A 148 -7.50 -14.32 11.44
C GLY A 148 -7.06 -15.04 10.16
N GLY A 149 -5.76 -15.16 9.91
CA GLY A 149 -5.21 -15.88 8.76
C GLY A 149 -3.72 -16.17 8.93
N LYS A 150 -3.17 -17.02 8.07
CA LYS A 150 -1.75 -17.36 7.97
C LYS A 150 -1.17 -16.62 6.77
N TYR A 151 -0.11 -15.83 6.95
CA TYR A 151 0.47 -15.03 5.87
C TYR A 151 1.96 -15.26 5.70
N SER A 152 2.41 -15.39 4.44
CA SER A 152 3.81 -15.50 4.04
C SER A 152 4.05 -14.50 2.92
N PHE A 153 5.12 -13.72 3.01
CA PHE A 153 5.47 -12.73 2.00
C PHE A 153 6.96 -12.81 1.71
N ASP A 154 7.31 -12.71 0.43
CA ASP A 154 8.67 -12.49 -0.02
C ASP A 154 8.89 -11.00 -0.19
N TYR A 155 9.85 -10.44 0.53
CA TYR A 155 10.10 -9.00 0.50
C TYR A 155 11.54 -8.64 0.15
N SER A 156 11.72 -7.73 -0.81
CA SER A 156 13.03 -7.22 -1.22
C SER A 156 13.25 -5.81 -0.66
N LEU A 157 14.26 -5.65 0.19
CA LEU A 157 14.60 -4.35 0.82
C LEU A 157 15.10 -3.27 -0.16
N SER A 158 15.39 -3.64 -1.40
CA SER A 158 15.90 -2.75 -2.45
C SER A 158 14.85 -2.40 -3.52
N LYS A 159 13.64 -2.99 -3.47
CA LYS A 159 12.62 -2.72 -4.49
C LYS A 159 11.91 -1.41 -4.19
N THR A 160 11.99 -0.47 -5.13
CA THR A 160 11.26 0.80 -5.06
C THR A 160 9.79 0.71 -5.47
N LYS A 161 9.40 -0.37 -6.18
CA LYS A 161 8.02 -0.56 -6.63
C LYS A 161 7.20 -1.28 -5.56
N SER A 162 5.99 -0.78 -5.33
CA SER A 162 4.97 -1.50 -4.57
C SER A 162 4.58 -2.78 -5.31
N ASP A 163 4.68 -3.92 -4.64
CA ASP A 163 4.17 -5.19 -5.15
C ASP A 163 2.70 -5.33 -4.70
N ILE A 164 1.80 -5.62 -5.66
CA ILE A 164 0.36 -5.79 -5.43
C ILE A 164 -0.03 -7.20 -5.85
N GLU A 165 -0.57 -7.97 -4.90
CA GLU A 165 -1.23 -9.24 -5.17
C GLU A 165 -2.74 -9.06 -5.06
N THR A 166 -3.48 -9.61 -6.02
CA THR A 166 -4.95 -9.54 -6.01
C THR A 166 -5.56 -10.92 -6.06
N LYS A 167 -6.69 -11.06 -5.38
CA LYS A 167 -7.54 -12.25 -5.41
C LYS A 167 -8.97 -11.80 -5.62
N THR A 168 -9.69 -12.50 -6.48
CA THR A 168 -11.12 -12.22 -6.70
C THR A 168 -11.99 -13.17 -5.89
N GLU A 169 -13.10 -12.63 -5.39
CA GLU A 169 -14.17 -13.36 -4.70
C GLU A 169 -15.51 -13.02 -5.38
N THR A 170 -16.34 -14.03 -5.61
CA THR A 170 -17.67 -13.83 -6.18
C THR A 170 -18.71 -13.80 -5.07
N LEU A 171 -19.39 -12.68 -4.92
CA LEU A 171 -20.51 -12.49 -4.01
C LEU A 171 -21.83 -12.59 -4.78
N GLN A 172 -22.86 -13.15 -4.15
CA GLN A 172 -24.18 -13.32 -4.76
C GLN A 172 -25.28 -12.94 -3.78
N ILE A 173 -26.35 -12.36 -4.32
CA ILE A 173 -27.59 -12.11 -3.59
C ILE A 173 -28.76 -12.73 -4.35
N ASP A 174 -29.70 -13.28 -3.61
CA ASP A 174 -31.02 -13.70 -4.09
C ASP A 174 -32.04 -13.33 -3.02
N VAL A 175 -32.76 -12.22 -3.25
CA VAL A 175 -33.68 -11.64 -2.27
C VAL A 175 -35.04 -11.39 -2.90
N LYS A 176 -36.10 -11.80 -2.19
CA LYS A 176 -37.48 -11.48 -2.56
C LYS A 176 -37.94 -10.24 -1.82
N VAL A 177 -38.42 -9.24 -2.56
CA VAL A 177 -38.84 -7.95 -2.03
C VAL A 177 -40.33 -7.76 -2.31
N ALA A 178 -41.10 -7.53 -1.26
CA ALA A 178 -42.50 -7.14 -1.38
C ALA A 178 -42.60 -5.64 -1.68
N VAL A 179 -43.32 -5.30 -2.75
CA VAL A 179 -43.58 -3.91 -3.16
C VAL A 179 -45.05 -3.60 -2.88
N PRO A 180 -45.37 -2.75 -1.88
CA PRO A 180 -46.76 -2.46 -1.52
C PRO A 180 -47.55 -1.74 -2.63
N PRO A 181 -48.89 -1.82 -2.64
CA PRO A 181 -49.74 -1.17 -3.63
C PRO A 181 -49.45 0.31 -3.77
N LYS A 182 -49.33 0.78 -5.03
CA LYS A 182 -49.08 2.19 -5.37
C LYS A 182 -47.79 2.77 -4.77
N ARG A 183 -46.85 1.93 -4.34
CA ARG A 183 -45.54 2.34 -3.81
C ARG A 183 -44.41 1.99 -4.77
N THR A 184 -43.30 2.70 -4.59
CA THR A 184 -42.03 2.40 -5.24
C THR A 184 -41.03 2.06 -4.15
N VAL A 185 -40.32 0.96 -4.30
CA VAL A 185 -39.20 0.59 -3.43
C VAL A 185 -37.90 0.65 -4.23
N GLN A 186 -36.82 1.06 -3.57
CA GLN A 186 -35.46 0.99 -4.06
C GLN A 186 -34.76 -0.14 -3.31
N VAL A 187 -34.16 -1.06 -4.06
CA VAL A 187 -33.30 -2.11 -3.53
C VAL A 187 -31.87 -1.72 -3.84
N THR A 188 -31.02 -1.65 -2.82
CA THR A 188 -29.63 -1.26 -2.95
C THR A 188 -28.74 -2.28 -2.25
N TRP A 189 -27.72 -2.76 -2.95
CA TRP A 189 -26.75 -3.71 -2.44
C TRP A 189 -25.42 -3.00 -2.18
N TYR A 190 -24.91 -3.14 -0.95
CA TYR A 190 -23.60 -2.66 -0.55
C TYR A 190 -22.69 -3.83 -0.21
N VAL A 191 -21.45 -3.75 -0.69
CA VAL A 191 -20.33 -4.61 -0.27
C VAL A 191 -19.35 -3.74 0.50
N THR A 192 -19.02 -4.15 1.72
CA THR A 192 -18.10 -3.44 2.60
C THR A 192 -16.81 -4.23 2.67
N ASN A 193 -15.70 -3.59 2.31
CA ASN A 193 -14.37 -4.16 2.49
C ASN A 193 -13.77 -3.68 3.81
N ARG A 194 -13.01 -4.53 4.49
CA ARG A 194 -12.13 -4.14 5.60
C ARG A 194 -10.76 -3.82 5.02
N VAL A 195 -10.27 -2.63 5.32
CA VAL A 195 -8.92 -2.20 4.94
C VAL A 195 -8.09 -2.02 6.20
N MET A 196 -6.90 -2.61 6.21
CA MET A 196 -5.95 -2.53 7.33
C MET A 196 -4.54 -2.31 6.80
N ASP A 197 -3.79 -1.46 7.50
CA ASP A 197 -2.37 -1.23 7.27
C ASP A 197 -1.58 -1.83 8.43
N PHE A 198 -0.56 -2.62 8.12
CA PHE A 198 0.33 -3.25 9.09
C PHE A 198 1.73 -2.68 8.87
N PRO A 199 2.23 -1.83 9.78
CA PRO A 199 3.62 -1.42 9.71
C PRO A 199 4.49 -2.66 9.95
N TRP A 200 5.64 -2.72 9.28
CA TRP A 200 6.63 -3.76 9.54
C TRP A 200 8.02 -3.14 9.62
N SER A 201 8.89 -3.80 10.37
CA SER A 201 10.31 -3.46 10.45
C SER A 201 11.18 -4.70 10.30
N ALA A 202 12.42 -4.49 9.89
CA ALA A 202 13.46 -5.50 9.83
C ALA A 202 14.84 -4.89 10.03
N THR A 203 15.72 -5.60 10.72
CA THR A 203 17.10 -5.16 10.93
C THR A 203 18.00 -5.75 9.85
N VAL A 204 18.68 -4.91 9.07
CA VAL A 204 19.77 -5.31 8.19
C VAL A 204 21.08 -5.21 8.95
N ILE A 205 21.84 -6.30 8.98
CA ILE A 205 23.17 -6.36 9.57
C ILE A 205 24.20 -6.39 8.45
N VAL A 206 25.13 -5.43 8.47
CA VAL A 206 26.28 -5.40 7.58
C VAL A 206 27.52 -5.67 8.42
N ARG A 207 28.29 -6.70 8.05
CA ARG A 207 29.45 -7.15 8.81
C ARG A 207 30.69 -7.32 7.94
N GLY A 208 31.83 -6.83 8.41
CA GLY A 208 33.14 -7.16 7.89
C GLY A 208 33.97 -5.93 7.50
N TRP A 209 34.77 -6.12 6.45
CA TRP A 209 35.70 -5.13 5.94
C TRP A 209 35.43 -4.85 4.47
N PHE A 210 35.72 -3.63 4.02
CA PHE A 210 35.80 -3.28 2.62
C PHE A 210 37.20 -2.78 2.28
N ALA A 211 37.63 -3.02 1.04
CA ALA A 211 38.92 -2.61 0.53
C ALA A 211 38.79 -1.27 -0.20
N VAL A 212 39.80 -0.41 -0.05
CA VAL A 212 39.95 0.82 -0.84
C VAL A 212 41.40 0.88 -1.32
N TRP A 213 41.56 1.15 -2.62
CA TRP A 213 42.84 1.37 -3.24
C TRP A 213 42.98 2.83 -3.64
N PHE A 214 44.03 3.49 -3.18
CA PHE A 214 44.35 4.88 -3.49
C PHE A 214 45.41 4.98 -4.60
N ASN A 215 45.30 6.02 -5.43
CA ASN A 215 46.26 6.27 -6.51
C ASN A 215 47.65 6.66 -5.99
N SER A 216 47.73 7.32 -4.84
CA SER A 216 48.99 7.60 -4.13
C SER A 216 48.99 6.92 -2.76
N PRO A 217 50.15 6.44 -2.27
CA PRO A 217 50.21 5.77 -0.98
C PRO A 217 49.79 6.70 0.15
N VAL A 218 48.89 6.21 1.01
CA VAL A 218 48.59 6.79 2.32
C VAL A 218 49.36 5.98 3.35
N ASP A 219 50.15 6.64 4.21
CA ASP A 219 51.06 6.01 5.19
C ASP A 219 51.89 4.83 4.62
N GLY A 220 52.36 4.98 3.38
CA GLY A 220 53.19 3.97 2.71
C GLY A 220 52.43 2.83 2.03
N HIS A 221 51.09 2.86 2.02
CA HIS A 221 50.25 1.81 1.43
C HIS A 221 49.19 2.38 0.48
N ASN A 222 49.03 1.76 -0.70
CA ASN A 222 47.92 2.08 -1.60
C ASN A 222 46.63 1.35 -1.22
N LEU A 223 46.72 0.12 -0.71
CA LEU A 223 45.57 -0.71 -0.36
C LEU A 223 45.29 -0.67 1.14
N TRP A 224 44.07 -0.27 1.50
CA TRP A 224 43.58 -0.21 2.86
C TRP A 224 42.32 -1.06 3.03
N PHE A 225 42.16 -1.63 4.22
CA PHE A 225 40.96 -2.34 4.62
C PHE A 225 40.30 -1.57 5.75
N PHE A 226 39.07 -1.15 5.55
CA PHE A 226 38.29 -0.41 6.53
C PHE A 226 37.20 -1.29 7.09
N ALA A 227 37.03 -1.24 8.41
CA ALA A 227 35.94 -1.92 9.07
C ALA A 227 34.63 -1.18 8.78
N VAL A 228 33.53 -1.90 8.58
CA VAL A 228 32.25 -1.29 8.19
C VAL A 228 31.73 -0.23 9.17
N SER A 229 32.12 -0.30 10.46
CA SER A 229 31.73 0.70 11.47
C SER A 229 32.13 2.14 11.12
N VAL A 230 33.15 2.34 10.28
CA VAL A 230 33.54 3.69 9.84
C VAL A 230 32.44 4.36 9.02
N LEU A 231 31.55 3.61 8.37
CA LEU A 231 30.46 4.17 7.58
C LEU A 231 29.43 4.91 8.46
N ALA A 232 29.25 4.46 9.70
CA ALA A 232 28.36 5.13 10.66
C ALA A 232 28.89 6.50 11.11
N THR A 233 30.14 6.86 10.78
CA THR A 233 30.67 8.22 11.02
C THR A 233 30.22 9.23 9.96
N ILE A 234 29.71 8.75 8.82
CA ILE A 234 29.27 9.60 7.70
C ILE A 234 27.79 9.40 7.33
N ASP A 235 27.12 8.39 7.87
CA ASP A 235 25.69 8.14 7.65
C ASP A 235 24.98 7.77 8.96
N GLU A 236 24.05 8.63 9.36
CA GLU A 236 23.29 8.50 10.61
C GLU A 236 22.24 7.37 10.59
N ASN A 237 21.96 6.80 9.41
CA ASN A 237 21.04 5.66 9.31
C ASN A 237 21.67 4.34 9.75
N LEU A 238 22.98 4.32 9.98
CA LEU A 238 23.72 3.16 10.46
C LEU A 238 23.96 3.25 11.96
N SER A 239 23.60 2.20 12.70
CA SER A 239 23.91 2.06 14.11
C SER A 239 25.10 1.13 14.30
N VAL A 240 26.13 1.56 15.04
CA VAL A 240 27.29 0.71 15.34
C VAL A 240 26.91 -0.34 16.38
N MET A 241 27.06 -1.61 16.03
CA MET A 241 26.91 -2.73 16.97
C MET A 241 28.26 -3.10 17.58
N ASP A 242 29.29 -3.20 16.73
CA ASP A 242 30.68 -3.42 17.13
C ASP A 242 31.63 -2.88 16.04
N HIS A 243 32.95 -3.03 16.22
CA HIS A 243 33.94 -2.52 15.27
C HIS A 243 33.74 -3.04 13.83
N LEU A 244 33.26 -4.26 13.65
CA LEU A 244 33.07 -4.91 12.35
C LEU A 244 31.60 -5.01 11.95
N THR A 245 30.66 -4.44 12.71
CA THR A 245 29.24 -4.67 12.51
C THR A 245 28.43 -3.39 12.68
N VAL A 246 27.61 -3.07 11.69
CA VAL A 246 26.60 -2.02 11.75
C VAL A 246 25.22 -2.60 11.45
N SER A 247 24.18 -1.97 11.98
CA SER A 247 22.79 -2.25 11.64
C SER A 247 22.12 -1.09 10.92
N PHE A 248 21.14 -1.42 10.09
CA PHE A 248 20.23 -0.49 9.44
C PHE A 248 18.81 -0.98 9.68
N GLU A 249 17.93 -0.11 10.17
CA GLU A 249 16.51 -0.42 10.35
C GLU A 249 15.75 -0.14 9.05
N ALA A 250 15.21 -1.19 8.45
CA ALA A 250 14.32 -1.13 7.30
C ALA A 250 12.87 -1.17 7.76
N GLU A 251 12.02 -0.42 7.07
CA GLU A 251 10.62 -0.23 7.46
C GLU A 251 9.71 -0.15 6.25
N GLY A 252 8.47 -0.58 6.42
CA GLY A 252 7.44 -0.39 5.43
C GLY A 252 6.04 -0.65 5.96
N VAL A 253 5.09 -0.72 5.03
CA VAL A 253 3.68 -0.93 5.33
C VAL A 253 3.13 -2.03 4.43
N PHE A 254 2.42 -2.95 5.05
CA PHE A 254 1.65 -3.99 4.41
C PHE A 254 0.16 -3.63 4.49
N ARG A 255 -0.49 -3.40 3.35
CA ARG A 255 -1.92 -3.11 3.29
C ARG A 255 -2.69 -4.34 2.85
N ARG A 256 -3.82 -4.59 3.52
CA ARG A 256 -4.81 -5.60 3.14
C ARG A 256 -6.16 -4.95 2.90
N VAL A 257 -6.78 -5.29 1.78
CA VAL A 257 -8.19 -5.05 1.48
C VAL A 257 -8.87 -6.41 1.34
N ALA A 258 -9.84 -6.71 2.19
CA ALA A 258 -10.57 -7.98 2.18
C ALA A 258 -12.08 -7.75 2.37
N THR A 259 -12.92 -8.68 1.90
CA THR A 259 -14.36 -8.59 2.11
C THR A 259 -14.68 -8.64 3.62
N HIS A 260 -15.48 -7.70 4.11
CA HIS A 260 -15.99 -7.72 5.49
C HIS A 260 -17.45 -8.16 5.54
N ASP A 261 -18.28 -7.54 4.71
CA ASP A 261 -19.74 -7.68 4.79
C ASP A 261 -20.40 -7.38 3.44
N SER A 262 -21.60 -7.92 3.24
CA SER A 262 -22.43 -7.76 2.05
C SER A 262 -23.89 -7.65 2.49
N ARG A 263 -24.51 -6.48 2.28
CA ARG A 263 -25.87 -6.19 2.76
C ARG A 263 -26.76 -5.59 1.68
N VAL A 264 -27.99 -6.08 1.62
CA VAL A 264 -29.06 -5.53 0.80
C VAL A 264 -29.97 -4.69 1.68
N PHE A 265 -30.25 -3.47 1.23
CA PHE A 265 -31.19 -2.55 1.85
C PHE A 265 -32.38 -2.31 0.92
N VAL A 266 -33.56 -2.21 1.51
CA VAL A 266 -34.80 -1.89 0.79
C VAL A 266 -35.38 -0.62 1.39
N TYR A 267 -35.57 0.39 0.56
CA TYR A 267 -36.11 1.68 0.95
C TYR A 267 -37.40 1.95 0.20
N GLU A 268 -38.45 2.37 0.89
CA GLU A 268 -39.63 2.92 0.21
C GLU A 268 -39.33 4.35 -0.25
N LEU A 269 -39.44 4.61 -1.54
CA LEU A 269 -39.30 5.96 -2.08
C LEU A 269 -40.59 6.74 -1.81
N ARG A 270 -40.45 7.87 -1.12
CA ARG A 270 -41.54 8.84 -1.05
C ARG A 270 -41.87 9.27 -2.46
N ARG A 271 -43.13 9.11 -2.85
CA ARG A 271 -43.66 9.77 -4.05
C ARG A 271 -43.30 11.25 -3.89
N SER A 272 -42.55 11.82 -4.83
CA SER A 272 -42.49 13.28 -4.89
C SER A 272 -43.94 13.73 -4.87
N GLU A 273 -44.31 14.52 -3.85
CA GLU A 273 -45.58 15.24 -3.88
C GLU A 273 -45.60 15.87 -5.26
N ARG A 274 -46.56 15.46 -6.10
CA ARG A 274 -46.80 16.12 -7.37
C ARG A 274 -46.68 17.59 -7.08
N GLU A 275 -45.82 18.32 -7.78
CA GLU A 275 -45.95 19.77 -7.83
C GLU A 275 -47.44 20.02 -8.06
N MET A 276 -48.13 20.44 -7.00
CA MET A 276 -49.50 20.86 -7.11
C MET A 276 -49.36 22.08 -8.00
N HIS A 277 -49.71 21.95 -9.28
CA HIS A 277 -50.02 23.11 -10.10
C HIS A 277 -51.15 23.83 -9.37
N THR A 278 -50.77 24.78 -8.51
CA THR A 278 -51.69 25.73 -7.91
C THR A 278 -52.23 26.52 -9.08
N THR A 279 -53.46 26.22 -9.50
CA THR A 279 -54.22 27.14 -10.34
C THR A 279 -54.35 28.43 -9.56
N LYS A 280 -53.57 29.45 -9.95
CA LYS A 280 -53.71 30.80 -9.40
C LYS A 280 -55.11 31.28 -9.72
N ARG A 281 -55.97 31.33 -8.70
CA ARG A 281 -57.27 32.01 -8.80
C ARG A 281 -56.98 33.48 -9.13
N PRO A 282 -57.58 34.06 -10.19
CA PRO A 282 -57.39 35.48 -10.48
C PRO A 282 -57.82 36.31 -9.26
N PRO A 283 -57.06 37.35 -8.89
CA PRO A 283 -57.43 38.21 -7.78
C PRO A 283 -58.80 38.86 -8.08
N LYS A 284 -59.71 38.81 -7.09
CA LYS A 284 -60.98 39.55 -7.15
C LYS A 284 -60.65 41.03 -7.34
N VAL A 285 -61.09 41.61 -8.45
CA VAL A 285 -61.07 43.05 -8.69
C VAL A 285 -61.84 43.73 -7.56
N LYS A 286 -61.14 44.46 -6.69
CA LYS A 286 -61.78 45.37 -5.73
C LYS A 286 -62.44 46.49 -6.52
N ARG A 287 -63.77 46.43 -6.67
CA ARG A 287 -64.54 47.61 -7.07
C ARG A 287 -64.60 48.54 -5.87
N MET A 288 -64.00 49.72 -5.97
CA MET A 288 -64.20 50.78 -4.98
C MET A 288 -65.64 51.30 -5.08
N PRO A 289 -66.29 51.62 -3.95
CA PRO A 289 -67.56 52.32 -3.97
C PRO A 289 -67.38 53.74 -4.53
N PRO A 290 -68.38 54.29 -5.23
CA PRO A 290 -68.29 55.63 -5.79
C PRO A 290 -68.22 56.69 -4.67
N PRO A 291 -67.57 57.84 -4.92
CA PRO A 291 -67.52 58.95 -3.97
C PRO A 291 -68.92 59.54 -3.78
N LEU A 292 -69.23 59.96 -2.56
CA LEU A 292 -70.43 60.72 -2.24
C LEU A 292 -70.21 62.19 -2.58
N GLU A 293 -70.85 62.65 -3.66
CA GLU A 293 -71.48 63.98 -3.81
C GLU A 293 -72.76 63.83 -4.65
#